data_AF-A0A9Q4T0T8-F1
#
_entry.id   AF-A0A9Q4T0T8-F1
#
_cell.length_a   1.000
_cell.length_b   1.000
_cell.length_c   1.000
_cell.angle_alpha   90.00
_cell.angle_beta   90.00
_cell.angle_gamma   90.00
#
_symmetry.space_group_name_H-M   'P 1'
#
loop_
_entity.id
_entity.type
_entity.pdbx_description
1 polymer ?
#
loop_
_entity_poly.entity_id
_entity_poly.type
_entity_poly.pdbx_seq_one_letter_code
_entity_poly.pdbx_strand_id
1 'polypeptide(L)'
;MKLRNAIIIGVIYTPSICQAVEQTNYKYYSDHISINQDSSTIVKPNEINPKQAEILIAPKNSKGISHNKYDTFDVTDAGIILNNKEVAAETIINEVVNGATSFLAGNIAVAGNAAHVVIANPNGIECHNCSFSNTLQETLTTGKPVINNNNDELIGYRLEKAIAPINKGYRGGKSIEHIGKIVFSNKNDRSSSHSFNKLNIISNNIKLENGFISSKGDISIYSGKRDIIIKEGESILKQEYAMRSNIKRNNLPNQIILGDKNGDPKKQGLISSKNIIINASDTTIYNYGSLESSNRSKNAIQLNLNKTTFNNHGYILARGGYLDLQNKSFFYNMESGTIGMQYWLNTGKNNNNYSETYIGLIPKNTISQMKNLTLDISEDSKLINNGVINTERLYTRDKNMNNIQNNREDIKIYTKLRKIK
;
A
#
# COMPACT_ATOMS: atom_id res chain seq x y z
N MET A 1 -14.34 -30.01 73.90
CA MET A 1 -14.61 -30.61 72.57
C MET A 1 -15.84 -29.94 71.98
N LYS A 2 -15.74 -29.55 70.70
CA LYS A 2 -16.75 -28.93 69.81
C LYS A 2 -16.89 -27.39 69.80
N LEU A 3 -16.09 -26.88 68.86
CA LEU A 3 -16.16 -25.66 68.06
C LEU A 3 -17.52 -24.97 67.87
N ARG A 4 -17.40 -23.64 67.89
CA ARG A 4 -18.26 -22.63 67.26
C ARG A 4 -18.21 -22.75 65.73
N ASN A 5 -19.34 -22.58 65.06
CA ASN A 5 -19.39 -22.13 63.66
C ASN A 5 -20.30 -20.90 63.59
N ALA A 6 -19.69 -19.71 63.65
CA ALA A 6 -20.33 -18.46 63.24
C ALA A 6 -19.71 -18.08 61.90
N ILE A 7 -20.53 -18.05 60.85
CA ILE A 7 -20.12 -17.60 59.51
C ILE A 7 -20.09 -16.07 59.54
N ILE A 8 -18.89 -15.49 59.46
CA ILE A 8 -18.70 -14.07 59.22
C ILE A 8 -18.71 -13.87 57.71
N ILE A 9 -19.78 -13.30 57.17
CA ILE A 9 -19.84 -12.82 55.78
C ILE A 9 -19.16 -11.45 55.75
N GLY A 10 -17.85 -11.44 55.49
CA GLY A 10 -17.11 -10.22 55.19
C GLY A 10 -17.46 -9.74 53.78
N VAL A 11 -18.22 -8.65 53.69
CA VAL A 11 -18.40 -7.93 52.42
C VAL A 11 -17.08 -7.23 52.12
N ILE A 12 -16.31 -7.76 51.16
CA ILE A 12 -15.11 -7.10 50.65
C ILE A 12 -15.59 -5.99 49.72
N TYR A 13 -15.69 -4.76 50.24
CA TYR A 13 -15.71 -3.57 49.39
C TYR A 13 -14.33 -3.43 48.76
N THR A 14 -14.17 -3.80 47.49
CA THR A 14 -13.08 -3.27 46.70
C THR A 14 -13.48 -1.84 46.33
N PRO A 15 -12.72 -0.79 46.70
CA PRO A 15 -12.94 0.51 46.11
C PRO A 15 -12.58 0.37 44.63
N SER A 16 -13.60 0.37 43.77
CA SER A 16 -13.43 0.64 42.34
C SER A 16 -12.89 2.06 42.24
N ILE A 17 -11.56 2.18 42.18
CA ILE A 17 -10.92 3.40 41.73
C ILE A 17 -11.23 3.47 40.23
N CYS A 18 -12.38 4.06 39.92
CA CYS A 18 -12.63 4.62 38.61
C CYS A 18 -11.70 5.83 38.49
N GLN A 19 -10.44 5.57 38.13
CA GLN A 19 -9.60 6.63 37.57
C GLN A 19 -10.22 6.94 36.21
N ALA A 20 -11.16 7.90 36.21
CA ALA A 20 -11.39 8.70 35.03
C ALA A 20 -10.04 9.36 34.75
N VAL A 21 -9.30 8.82 33.78
CA VAL A 21 -8.15 9.52 33.20
C VAL A 21 -8.76 10.74 32.55
N GLU A 22 -8.64 11.90 33.17
CA GLU A 22 -8.79 13.16 32.45
C GLU A 22 -7.80 13.09 31.28
N GLN A 23 -8.32 12.87 30.07
CA GLN A 23 -7.57 13.16 28.86
C GLN A 23 -7.29 14.66 28.92
N THR A 24 -6.10 15.02 29.41
CA THR A 24 -5.57 16.37 29.29
C THR A 24 -5.50 16.65 27.81
N ASN A 25 -6.52 17.37 27.30
CA ASN A 25 -6.60 17.81 25.92
C ASN A 25 -5.44 18.76 25.65
N TYR A 26 -4.29 18.22 25.28
CA TYR A 26 -3.19 19.00 24.75
C TYR A 26 -3.63 19.54 23.38
N LYS A 27 -4.13 20.78 23.39
CA LYS A 27 -4.72 21.51 22.26
C LYS A 27 -3.87 21.53 20.98
N TYR A 28 -2.57 21.23 21.08
CA TYR A 28 -1.66 21.16 19.93
C TYR A 28 -1.83 19.89 19.08
N TYR A 29 -2.28 18.78 19.68
CA TYR A 29 -2.44 17.49 18.99
C TYR A 29 -3.88 17.11 18.70
N SER A 30 -4.83 17.63 19.48
CA SER A 30 -6.26 17.33 19.33
C SER A 30 -6.80 17.66 17.94
N ASP A 31 -6.17 18.62 17.26
CA ASP A 31 -6.56 19.04 15.91
C ASP A 31 -6.07 18.06 14.82
N HIS A 32 -5.10 17.20 15.14
CA HIS A 32 -4.46 16.27 14.20
C HIS A 32 -4.70 14.80 14.55
N ILE A 33 -4.84 14.45 15.83
CA ILE A 33 -5.09 13.09 16.28
C ILE A 33 -6.18 13.13 17.33
N SER A 34 -7.30 12.47 17.02
CA SER A 34 -8.40 12.25 17.95
C SER A 34 -8.72 10.77 18.03
N ILE A 35 -8.72 10.25 19.26
CA ILE A 35 -9.00 8.84 19.53
C ILE A 35 -10.50 8.60 19.47
N ASN A 36 -10.91 7.55 18.78
CA ASN A 36 -12.31 7.16 18.75
C ASN A 36 -12.73 6.58 20.11
N GLN A 37 -13.97 6.82 20.52
CA GLN A 37 -14.53 6.35 21.80
C GLN A 37 -14.43 4.83 22.03
N ASP A 38 -14.38 4.02 20.97
CA ASP A 38 -14.27 2.56 21.05
C ASP A 38 -12.82 2.08 21.15
N SER A 39 -11.85 2.99 21.27
CA SER A 39 -10.42 2.68 21.39
C SER A 39 -9.90 2.90 22.80
N SER A 40 -9.04 2.00 23.28
CA SER A 40 -8.28 2.16 24.54
C SER A 40 -6.93 2.85 24.35
N THR A 41 -6.64 3.31 23.13
CA THR A 41 -5.43 4.08 22.77
C THR A 41 -5.36 5.40 23.54
N ILE A 42 -4.16 5.81 23.93
CA ILE A 42 -3.93 7.10 24.58
C ILE A 42 -2.91 7.90 23.77
N VAL A 43 -3.16 9.19 23.59
CA VAL A 43 -2.19 10.16 23.02
C VAL A 43 -1.65 11.05 24.12
N LYS A 44 -0.34 11.24 24.14
CA LYS A 44 0.35 12.23 24.97
C LYS A 44 1.48 12.91 24.18
N PRO A 45 2.00 14.06 24.62
CA PRO A 45 3.22 14.63 24.05
C PRO A 45 4.43 13.72 24.30
N ASN A 46 5.35 13.62 23.35
CA ASN A 46 6.67 13.04 23.59
C ASN A 46 7.46 13.93 24.56
N GLU A 47 8.08 13.32 25.57
CA GLU A 47 8.90 13.98 26.60
C GLU A 47 10.12 14.71 26.02
N ILE A 48 10.71 14.20 24.94
CA ILE A 48 11.92 14.79 24.31
C ILE A 48 11.53 15.91 23.33
N ASN A 49 10.48 15.69 22.54
CA ASN A 49 9.99 16.67 21.57
C ASN A 49 8.49 16.89 21.79
N PRO A 50 8.10 17.93 22.54
CA PRO A 50 6.68 18.22 22.82
C PRO A 50 5.83 18.63 21.62
N LYS A 51 6.38 18.64 20.39
CA LYS A 51 5.63 18.76 19.11
C LYS A 51 5.36 17.42 18.42
N GLN A 52 5.99 16.33 18.88
CA GLN A 52 5.80 14.97 18.38
C GLN A 52 4.84 14.22 19.30
N ALA A 53 3.77 13.64 18.76
CA ALA A 53 2.84 12.85 19.57
C ALA A 53 3.44 11.48 19.90
N GLU A 54 3.26 11.02 21.14
CA GLU A 54 3.47 9.64 21.55
C GLU A 54 2.11 8.98 21.78
N ILE A 55 1.86 7.92 21.00
CA ILE A 55 0.66 7.11 21.05
C ILE A 55 0.98 5.86 21.86
N LEU A 56 0.36 5.74 23.03
CA LEU A 56 0.32 4.50 23.78
C LEU A 56 -0.74 3.61 23.14
N ILE A 57 -0.27 2.59 22.42
CA ILE A 57 -1.15 1.74 21.63
C ILE A 57 -2.02 0.86 22.54
N ALA A 58 -3.18 0.46 22.04
CA ALA A 58 -4.10 -0.45 22.71
C ALA A 58 -3.42 -1.82 22.98
N PRO A 59 -3.85 -2.58 24.01
CA PRO A 59 -3.37 -3.94 24.23
C PRO A 59 -3.51 -4.81 22.97
N LYS A 60 -2.55 -5.71 22.75
CA LYS A 60 -2.63 -6.67 21.64
C LYS A 60 -3.58 -7.81 21.97
N ASN A 61 -4.26 -8.34 20.96
CA ASN A 61 -5.08 -9.53 21.06
C ASN A 61 -4.23 -10.83 21.04
N SER A 62 -4.90 -11.99 21.06
CA SER A 62 -4.26 -13.32 21.03
C SER A 62 -3.43 -13.61 19.77
N LYS A 63 -3.61 -12.81 18.70
CA LYS A 63 -2.87 -12.88 17.43
C LYS A 63 -1.79 -11.82 17.31
N GLY A 64 -1.48 -11.11 18.40
CA GLY A 64 -0.44 -10.10 18.42
C GLY A 64 -0.85 -8.76 17.79
N ILE A 65 -2.14 -8.54 17.53
CA ILE A 65 -2.66 -7.34 16.88
C ILE A 65 -3.10 -6.32 17.93
N SER A 66 -2.48 -5.14 17.93
CA SER A 66 -2.99 -3.94 18.61
C SER A 66 -3.86 -3.15 17.63
N HIS A 67 -5.15 -3.00 17.94
CA HIS A 67 -6.10 -2.29 17.09
C HIS A 67 -6.49 -0.96 17.71
N ASN A 68 -6.05 0.12 17.09
CA ASN A 68 -6.21 1.50 17.53
C ASN A 68 -7.19 2.20 16.58
N LYS A 69 -8.26 2.76 17.12
CA LYS A 69 -9.30 3.46 16.34
C LYS A 69 -9.26 4.96 16.59
N TYR A 70 -9.43 5.72 15.51
CA TYR A 70 -9.32 7.17 15.49
C TYR A 70 -10.52 7.81 14.79
N ASP A 71 -10.89 9.01 15.23
CA ASP A 71 -11.79 9.89 14.48
C ASP A 71 -10.99 10.83 13.56
N THR A 72 -9.73 11.13 13.90
CA THR A 72 -8.78 11.84 13.04
C THR A 72 -7.39 11.26 13.28
N PHE A 73 -6.63 11.04 12.21
CA PHE A 73 -5.24 10.58 12.28
C PHE A 73 -4.41 11.26 11.19
N ASP A 74 -3.80 12.38 11.56
CA ASP A 74 -2.84 13.13 10.77
C ASP A 74 -1.47 13.09 11.44
N VAL A 75 -0.41 13.12 10.63
CA VAL A 75 0.98 13.13 11.08
C VAL A 75 1.63 14.38 10.52
N THR A 76 2.04 15.29 11.40
CA THR A 76 2.76 16.50 11.02
C THR A 76 4.23 16.19 10.70
N ASP A 77 4.99 17.20 10.29
CA ASP A 77 6.43 17.12 10.04
C ASP A 77 7.24 16.69 11.27
N ALA A 78 6.76 16.99 12.48
CA ALA A 78 7.35 16.50 13.73
C ALA A 78 7.25 14.97 13.91
N GLY A 79 6.37 14.31 13.14
CA GLY A 79 6.14 12.87 13.21
C GLY A 79 5.33 12.43 14.44
N ILE A 80 5.27 11.11 14.63
CA ILE A 80 4.64 10.46 15.79
C ILE A 80 5.46 9.24 16.23
N ILE A 81 5.22 8.81 17.48
CA ILE A 81 5.76 7.58 18.04
C ILE A 81 4.60 6.66 18.43
N LEU A 82 4.56 5.45 17.87
CA LEU A 82 3.74 4.34 18.33
C LEU A 82 4.52 3.60 19.42
N ASN A 83 4.13 3.75 20.69
CA ASN A 83 4.82 3.10 21.80
C ASN A 83 4.41 1.63 21.90
N ASN A 84 5.34 0.75 21.50
CA ASN A 84 5.20 -0.71 21.50
C ASN A 84 6.20 -1.39 22.45
N LYS A 85 6.69 -0.68 23.49
CA LYS A 85 7.67 -1.21 24.44
C LYS A 85 7.07 -2.34 25.29
N GLU A 86 5.95 -2.04 25.95
CA GLU A 86 5.29 -2.99 26.87
C GLU A 86 4.29 -3.89 26.15
N VAL A 87 3.58 -3.36 25.15
CA VAL A 87 2.54 -4.13 24.44
C VAL A 87 3.16 -5.24 23.59
N ALA A 88 4.33 -4.98 22.98
CA ALA A 88 5.03 -5.92 22.11
C ALA A 88 4.11 -6.53 21.03
N ALA A 89 3.27 -5.72 20.40
CA ALA A 89 2.42 -6.08 19.29
C ALA A 89 3.25 -6.42 18.05
N GLU A 90 2.82 -7.45 17.33
CA GLU A 90 3.39 -7.84 16.04
C GLU A 90 2.80 -6.99 14.91
N THR A 91 1.52 -6.63 15.04
CA THR A 91 0.81 -5.74 14.11
C THR A 91 0.13 -4.61 14.88
N ILE A 92 0.33 -3.38 14.42
CA ILE A 92 -0.31 -2.18 14.95
C ILE A 92 -1.23 -1.62 13.87
N ILE A 93 -2.54 -1.80 14.05
CA ILE A 93 -3.55 -1.25 13.17
C ILE A 93 -3.95 0.12 13.70
N ASN A 94 -3.84 1.13 12.84
CA ASN A 94 -4.38 2.47 13.05
C ASN A 94 -5.51 2.70 12.06
N GLU A 95 -6.75 2.56 12.54
CA GLU A 95 -7.96 2.67 11.72
C GLU A 95 -8.68 3.97 12.02
N VAL A 96 -8.89 4.79 10.99
CA VAL A 96 -9.78 5.94 11.05
C VAL A 96 -11.19 5.46 10.73
N VAL A 97 -12.05 5.42 11.75
CA VAL A 97 -13.42 4.87 11.66
C VAL A 97 -14.46 5.94 11.36
N ASN A 98 -14.23 7.16 11.85
CA ASN A 98 -15.00 8.36 11.52
C ASN A 98 -14.02 9.42 10.98
N GLY A 99 -14.55 10.48 10.37
CA GLY A 99 -13.74 11.65 10.03
C GLY A 99 -13.22 11.70 8.60
N ALA A 100 -12.15 12.46 8.41
CA ALA A 100 -11.71 12.90 7.09
C ALA A 100 -10.47 12.13 6.58
N THR A 101 -10.04 12.42 5.35
CA THR A 101 -8.78 11.93 4.76
C THR A 101 -7.60 12.20 5.69
N SER A 102 -6.74 11.20 5.92
CA SER A 102 -5.50 11.33 6.71
C SER A 102 -4.39 12.03 5.93
N PHE A 103 -3.74 13.00 6.53
CA PHE A 103 -2.56 13.67 5.98
C PHE A 103 -1.30 13.23 6.75
N LEU A 104 -0.36 12.59 6.05
CA LEU A 104 0.86 12.02 6.62
C LEU A 104 2.08 12.76 6.07
N ALA A 105 2.70 13.63 6.86
CA ALA A 105 3.80 14.50 6.45
C ALA A 105 5.08 14.41 7.27
N GLY A 106 5.19 13.39 8.13
CA GLY A 106 6.39 13.12 8.92
C GLY A 106 6.63 11.65 9.16
N ASN A 107 7.55 11.37 10.08
CA ASN A 107 7.94 10.01 10.42
C ASN A 107 6.93 9.36 11.38
N ILE A 108 6.54 8.12 11.10
CA ILE A 108 5.79 7.25 12.01
C ILE A 108 6.78 6.22 12.56
N ALA A 109 7.21 6.42 13.80
CA ALA A 109 8.19 5.57 14.45
C ALA A 109 7.52 4.55 15.38
N VAL A 110 8.02 3.33 15.43
CA VAL A 110 7.64 2.36 16.48
C VAL A 110 8.71 2.35 17.57
N ALA A 111 8.34 2.65 18.81
CA ALA A 111 9.26 2.52 19.95
C ALA A 111 9.16 1.12 20.57
N GLY A 112 10.29 0.52 20.91
CA GLY A 112 10.34 -0.85 21.44
C GLY A 112 10.37 -1.89 20.32
N ASN A 113 9.52 -2.92 20.41
CA ASN A 113 9.52 -4.01 19.45
C ASN A 113 9.06 -3.54 18.06
N ALA A 114 9.82 -3.85 17.02
CA ALA A 114 9.44 -3.56 15.65
C ALA A 114 8.14 -4.31 15.28
N ALA A 115 7.28 -3.67 14.50
CA ALA A 115 5.97 -4.22 14.16
C ALA A 115 5.59 -3.95 12.69
N HIS A 116 4.58 -4.67 12.20
CA HIS A 116 3.84 -4.30 10.99
C HIS A 116 2.89 -3.15 11.34
N VAL A 117 3.03 -2.01 10.67
CA VAL A 117 2.14 -0.86 10.86
C VAL A 117 1.12 -0.77 9.73
N VAL A 118 -0.16 -0.73 10.08
CA VAL A 118 -1.27 -0.52 9.15
C VAL A 118 -1.87 0.85 9.41
N ILE A 119 -1.98 1.68 8.37
CA ILE A 119 -2.79 2.92 8.37
C ILE A 119 -3.99 2.67 7.45
N ALA A 120 -5.17 2.59 8.04
CA ALA A 120 -6.42 2.31 7.35
C ALA A 120 -7.37 3.51 7.46
N ASN A 121 -7.66 4.17 6.34
CA ASN A 121 -8.63 5.25 6.30
C ASN A 121 -9.49 5.19 5.02
N PRO A 122 -10.73 4.72 5.09
CA PRO A 122 -11.64 4.68 3.95
C PRO A 122 -11.95 6.06 3.32
N ASN A 123 -11.77 7.14 4.07
CA ASN A 123 -11.94 8.51 3.59
C ASN A 123 -10.72 9.04 2.81
N GLY A 124 -9.67 8.23 2.67
CA GLY A 124 -8.47 8.53 1.89
C GLY A 124 -7.22 8.77 2.74
N ILE A 125 -6.07 8.69 2.09
CA ILE A 125 -4.74 8.90 2.71
C ILE A 125 -3.90 9.75 1.75
N GLU A 126 -3.26 10.79 2.27
CA GLU A 126 -2.26 11.57 1.56
C GLU A 126 -0.91 11.44 2.25
N CYS A 127 0.07 10.87 1.57
CA CYS A 127 1.45 10.77 2.03
C CYS A 127 2.29 11.87 1.37
N HIS A 128 2.68 12.86 2.17
CA HIS A 128 3.47 14.04 1.80
C HIS A 128 4.86 13.99 2.46
N ASN A 129 5.77 13.20 1.93
CA ASN A 129 7.05 12.83 2.56
C ASN A 129 6.88 11.97 3.82
N CYS A 130 5.82 11.18 3.90
CA CYS A 130 5.66 10.24 5.01
C CYS A 130 6.79 9.20 5.00
N SER A 131 7.25 8.82 6.19
CA SER A 131 8.29 7.80 6.36
C SER A 131 8.02 6.97 7.60
N PHE A 132 8.64 5.79 7.67
CA PHE A 132 8.44 4.86 8.78
C PHE A 132 9.79 4.43 9.37
N SER A 133 9.82 4.26 10.69
CA SER A 133 11.03 3.86 11.42
C SER A 133 10.73 2.69 12.36
N ASN A 134 11.67 1.75 12.45
CA ASN A 134 11.56 0.55 13.28
C ASN A 134 10.32 -0.31 12.95
N THR A 135 9.98 -0.39 11.67
CA THR A 135 8.85 -1.17 11.15
C THR A 135 9.35 -2.38 10.38
N LEU A 136 8.61 -3.49 10.45
CA LEU A 136 8.87 -4.70 9.64
C LEU A 136 8.20 -4.61 8.27
N GLN A 137 7.03 -3.98 8.23
CA GLN A 137 6.17 -3.83 7.06
C GLN A 137 5.22 -2.66 7.31
N GLU A 138 4.78 -2.03 6.23
CA GLU A 138 3.79 -0.95 6.22
C GLU A 138 2.62 -1.34 5.33
N THR A 139 1.41 -0.94 5.71
CA THR A 139 0.23 -1.05 4.83
C THR A 139 -0.56 0.24 4.89
N LEU A 140 -0.66 0.90 3.74
CA LEU A 140 -1.54 2.06 3.55
C LEU A 140 -2.77 1.60 2.80
N THR A 141 -3.95 1.75 3.40
CA THR A 141 -5.18 1.24 2.82
C THR A 141 -6.38 2.16 3.01
N THR A 142 -7.24 2.20 2.00
CA THR A 142 -8.59 2.78 2.09
C THR A 142 -9.65 1.70 2.38
N GLY A 143 -9.22 0.47 2.62
CA GLY A 143 -10.08 -0.63 3.02
C GLY A 143 -10.21 -0.69 4.53
N LYS A 144 -11.40 -1.05 5.00
CA LYS A 144 -11.62 -1.37 6.42
C LYS A 144 -10.92 -2.70 6.74
N PRO A 145 -10.07 -2.77 7.77
CA PRO A 145 -9.52 -4.03 8.25
C PRO A 145 -10.66 -4.98 8.63
N VAL A 146 -10.57 -6.23 8.19
CA VAL A 146 -11.52 -7.27 8.55
C VAL A 146 -10.84 -8.23 9.51
N ILE A 147 -11.27 -8.19 10.77
CA ILE A 147 -10.83 -9.13 11.80
C ILE A 147 -11.83 -10.28 11.87
N ASN A 148 -11.34 -11.52 11.92
CA ASN A 148 -12.17 -12.70 12.09
C ASN A 148 -12.63 -12.83 13.54
N ASN A 149 -13.95 -12.76 13.74
CA ASN A 149 -14.57 -12.77 15.06
C ASN A 149 -14.31 -14.07 15.87
N ASN A 150 -13.89 -15.16 15.24
CA ASN A 150 -13.68 -16.44 15.92
C ASN A 150 -12.29 -16.57 16.54
N ASN A 151 -11.29 -15.88 15.98
CA ASN A 151 -9.88 -16.06 16.37
C ASN A 151 -9.10 -14.74 16.46
N ASP A 152 -9.76 -13.60 16.32
CA ASP A 152 -9.22 -12.23 16.33
C ASP A 152 -8.09 -11.97 15.31
N GLU A 153 -8.04 -12.75 14.23
CA GLU A 153 -7.01 -12.62 13.19
C GLU A 153 -7.41 -11.63 12.10
N LEU A 154 -6.44 -10.86 11.58
CA LEU A 154 -6.65 -10.03 10.40
C LEU A 154 -6.67 -10.90 9.14
N ILE A 155 -7.83 -11.02 8.49
CA ILE A 155 -8.01 -11.82 7.27
C ILE A 155 -7.80 -11.03 5.98
N GLY A 156 -8.02 -9.71 6.03
CA GLY A 156 -7.93 -8.86 4.85
C GLY A 156 -8.54 -7.48 5.05
N TYR A 157 -8.85 -6.84 3.91
CA TYR A 157 -9.36 -5.49 3.85
C TYR A 157 -10.59 -5.43 2.93
N ARG A 158 -11.61 -4.70 3.36
CA ARG A 158 -12.80 -4.42 2.55
C ARG A 158 -12.78 -2.99 2.05
N LEU A 159 -12.63 -2.84 0.74
CA LEU A 159 -12.67 -1.56 0.03
C LEU A 159 -14.12 -1.13 -0.23
N GLU A 160 -14.40 0.14 0.03
CA GLU A 160 -15.65 0.77 -0.39
C GLU A 160 -15.61 1.03 -1.91
N LYS A 161 -16.72 0.75 -2.59
CA LYS A 161 -16.84 0.92 -4.05
C LYS A 161 -17.67 2.12 -4.48
N ALA A 162 -18.42 2.70 -3.56
CA ALA A 162 -19.33 3.80 -3.83
C ALA A 162 -19.52 4.65 -2.59
N ILE A 163 -19.74 5.94 -2.80
CA ILE A 163 -19.96 6.91 -1.72
C ILE A 163 -21.40 7.39 -1.79
N ALA A 164 -22.06 7.56 -0.64
CA ALA A 164 -23.32 8.29 -0.57
C ALA A 164 -23.06 9.78 -0.92
N PRO A 165 -23.89 10.44 -1.73
CA PRO A 165 -23.76 11.87 -1.97
C PRO A 165 -23.86 12.59 -0.64
N ILE A 166 -22.87 13.44 -0.36
CA ILE A 166 -22.93 14.31 0.81
C ILE A 166 -24.03 15.34 0.55
N ASN A 167 -25.11 15.31 1.35
CA ASN A 167 -26.08 16.39 1.39
C ASN A 167 -25.35 17.66 1.85
N LYS A 168 -25.50 18.76 1.08
CA LYS A 168 -24.87 20.07 1.26
C LYS A 168 -25.06 20.74 2.65
N GLY A 169 -25.74 20.10 3.59
CA GLY A 169 -26.03 20.61 4.94
C GLY A 169 -25.00 20.22 6.02
N TYR A 170 -24.11 19.25 5.78
CA TYR A 170 -23.04 18.92 6.74
C TYR A 170 -21.83 19.82 6.49
N ARG A 171 -21.61 20.81 7.37
CA ARG A 171 -20.37 21.57 7.43
C ARG A 171 -19.25 20.63 7.90
N GLY A 172 -18.48 20.09 6.96
CA GLY A 172 -17.33 19.20 7.24
C GLY A 172 -16.99 18.17 6.16
N GLY A 173 -17.80 18.01 5.10
CA GLY A 173 -17.50 17.06 4.02
C GLY A 173 -16.34 17.52 3.13
N LYS A 174 -15.22 16.78 3.09
CA LYS A 174 -14.15 16.95 2.08
C LYS A 174 -14.71 16.66 0.67
N SER A 175 -14.07 17.24 -0.34
CA SER A 175 -14.34 16.96 -1.76
C SER A 175 -14.34 15.46 -2.02
N ILE A 176 -15.30 14.96 -2.81
CA ILE A 176 -15.37 13.55 -3.24
C ILE A 176 -14.07 13.08 -3.91
N GLU A 177 -13.24 14.01 -4.38
CA GLU A 177 -11.96 13.77 -5.05
C GLU A 177 -10.92 13.01 -4.20
N HIS A 178 -11.07 12.98 -2.87
CA HIS A 178 -10.09 12.36 -1.96
C HIS A 178 -10.61 11.08 -1.28
N ILE A 179 -11.92 10.83 -1.31
CA ILE A 179 -12.51 9.67 -0.63
C ILE A 179 -12.06 8.38 -1.33
N GLY A 180 -11.67 7.38 -0.56
CA GLY A 180 -11.18 6.10 -1.09
C GLY A 180 -9.93 6.22 -1.95
N LYS A 181 -9.21 7.35 -1.87
CA LYS A 181 -8.01 7.63 -2.66
C LYS A 181 -6.76 7.63 -1.79
N ILE A 182 -5.67 7.06 -2.31
CA ILE A 182 -4.33 7.23 -1.74
C ILE A 182 -3.52 8.12 -2.68
N VAL A 183 -2.99 9.23 -2.16
CA VAL A 183 -2.13 10.16 -2.90
C VAL A 183 -0.73 10.16 -2.30
N PHE A 184 0.29 10.07 -3.15
CA PHE A 184 1.68 10.22 -2.77
C PHE A 184 2.29 11.43 -3.48
N SER A 185 2.88 12.33 -2.70
CA SER A 185 3.49 13.60 -3.15
C SER A 185 4.91 13.79 -2.58
N ASN A 186 5.57 12.68 -2.22
CA ASN A 186 6.91 12.67 -1.65
C ASN A 186 7.92 13.36 -2.57
N LYS A 187 8.69 14.31 -2.06
CA LYS A 187 9.82 14.92 -2.77
C LYS A 187 10.72 13.82 -3.32
N ASN A 188 11.22 14.05 -4.54
CA ASN A 188 12.12 13.13 -5.21
C ASN A 188 13.49 13.15 -4.50
N ASP A 189 13.59 12.37 -3.42
CA ASP A 189 14.85 12.11 -2.77
C ASP A 189 15.41 10.77 -3.25
N ARG A 190 16.26 10.85 -4.26
CA ARG A 190 16.99 9.72 -4.82
C ARG A 190 18.14 9.24 -3.91
N SER A 191 18.22 9.75 -2.68
CA SER A 191 19.14 9.26 -1.65
C SER A 191 18.81 7.83 -1.21
N SER A 192 19.77 7.17 -0.58
CA SER A 192 19.63 5.82 -0.03
C SER A 192 18.72 5.75 1.21
N SER A 193 18.06 6.84 1.61
CA SER A 193 17.14 6.82 2.75
C SER A 193 15.76 6.31 2.32
N HIS A 194 15.54 5.00 2.46
CA HIS A 194 14.25 4.41 2.13
C HIS A 194 13.17 4.87 3.11
N SER A 195 12.07 5.40 2.58
CA SER A 195 10.91 5.84 3.37
C SER A 195 10.10 4.66 3.94
N PHE A 196 10.24 3.47 3.35
CA PHE A 196 9.49 2.26 3.71
C PHE A 196 10.41 1.02 3.82
N ASN A 197 9.99 0.04 4.63
CA ASN A 197 10.67 -1.25 4.72
C ASN A 197 10.06 -2.24 3.74
N LYS A 198 8.78 -2.60 3.89
CA LYS A 198 8.01 -3.40 2.92
C LYS A 198 6.62 -2.81 2.85
N LEU A 199 6.18 -2.36 1.68
CA LEU A 199 4.98 -1.54 1.56
C LEU A 199 3.85 -2.27 0.81
N ASN A 200 2.69 -2.36 1.45
CA ASN A 200 1.44 -2.68 0.78
C ASN A 200 0.61 -1.40 0.57
N ILE A 201 0.10 -1.21 -0.64
CA ILE A 201 -0.83 -0.13 -0.98
C ILE A 201 -2.13 -0.78 -1.44
N ILE A 202 -3.22 -0.55 -0.72
CA ILE A 202 -4.50 -1.22 -0.97
C ILE A 202 -5.59 -0.16 -1.14
N SER A 203 -5.93 0.14 -2.39
CA SER A 203 -6.96 1.14 -2.73
C SER A 203 -7.43 0.98 -4.17
N ASN A 204 -8.69 1.34 -4.42
CA ASN A 204 -9.25 1.39 -5.77
C ASN A 204 -8.73 2.61 -6.55
N ASN A 205 -8.44 3.72 -5.86
CA ASN A 205 -7.94 4.95 -6.47
C ASN A 205 -6.56 5.29 -5.87
N ILE A 206 -5.53 5.24 -6.70
CA ILE A 206 -4.14 5.49 -6.29
C ILE A 206 -3.53 6.51 -7.24
N LYS A 207 -2.96 7.57 -6.68
CA LYS A 207 -2.22 8.58 -7.45
C LYS A 207 -0.85 8.78 -6.82
N LEU A 208 0.19 8.48 -7.58
CA LEU A 208 1.54 8.93 -7.28
C LEU A 208 1.79 10.15 -8.17
N GLU A 209 1.94 11.34 -7.59
CA GLU A 209 2.15 12.58 -8.34
C GLU A 209 3.63 12.72 -8.75
N ASN A 210 4.22 13.91 -8.62
CA ASN A 210 5.68 14.14 -8.72
C ASN A 210 6.49 13.43 -7.60
N GLY A 211 5.92 12.34 -7.08
CA GLY A 211 6.28 11.59 -5.90
C GLY A 211 7.33 10.52 -6.15
N PHE A 212 8.09 10.20 -5.11
CA PHE A 212 8.99 9.05 -5.04
C PHE A 212 8.55 8.07 -3.94
N ILE A 213 8.42 6.78 -4.28
CA ILE A 213 8.20 5.70 -3.31
C ILE A 213 9.41 4.77 -3.36
N SER A 214 10.09 4.63 -2.21
CA SER A 214 11.23 3.73 -2.05
C SER A 214 11.02 2.76 -0.91
N SER A 215 11.20 1.47 -1.16
CA SER A 215 11.11 0.42 -0.14
C SER A 215 12.36 -0.45 -0.13
N LYS A 216 12.87 -0.79 1.07
CA LYS A 216 14.01 -1.72 1.23
C LYS A 216 13.68 -3.15 0.77
N GLY A 217 12.43 -3.54 0.94
CA GLY A 217 11.80 -4.79 0.58
C GLY A 217 10.82 -4.61 -0.59
N ASP A 218 9.78 -5.43 -0.60
CA ASP A 218 8.80 -5.48 -1.68
C ASP A 218 7.76 -4.35 -1.59
N ILE A 219 7.27 -3.90 -2.75
CA ILE A 219 6.08 -3.06 -2.87
C ILE A 219 4.98 -3.88 -3.54
N SER A 220 3.83 -4.01 -2.86
CA SER A 220 2.65 -4.68 -3.40
C SER A 220 1.46 -3.73 -3.48
N ILE A 221 0.87 -3.61 -4.66
CA ILE A 221 -0.28 -2.73 -4.93
C ILE A 221 -1.51 -3.57 -5.25
N TYR A 222 -2.65 -3.24 -4.64
CA TYR A 222 -3.92 -3.95 -4.83
C TYR A 222 -5.04 -2.96 -5.19
N SER A 223 -5.75 -3.22 -6.28
CA SER A 223 -6.84 -2.35 -6.77
C SER A 223 -8.00 -3.12 -7.42
N GLY A 224 -9.20 -2.56 -7.27
CA GLY A 224 -10.45 -2.85 -8.00
C GLY A 224 -11.23 -4.10 -7.56
N LYS A 225 -10.65 -4.90 -6.66
CA LYS A 225 -11.41 -5.90 -5.88
C LYS A 225 -12.06 -5.24 -4.66
N ARG A 226 -13.28 -5.66 -4.32
CA ARG A 226 -13.97 -5.17 -3.10
C ARG A 226 -13.31 -5.73 -1.84
N ASP A 227 -12.97 -7.01 -1.89
CA ASP A 227 -12.42 -7.74 -0.77
C ASP A 227 -11.00 -8.17 -1.16
N ILE A 228 -10.02 -7.75 -0.37
CA ILE A 228 -8.61 -8.11 -0.51
C ILE A 228 -8.26 -9.03 0.65
N ILE A 229 -8.08 -10.30 0.34
CA ILE A 229 -7.69 -11.32 1.30
C ILE A 229 -6.16 -11.36 1.32
N ILE A 230 -5.57 -11.25 2.52
CA ILE A 230 -4.12 -11.37 2.71
C ILE A 230 -3.73 -12.70 3.37
N LYS A 231 -4.69 -13.41 3.94
CA LYS A 231 -4.51 -14.72 4.55
C LYS A 231 -4.98 -15.82 3.61
N GLU A 232 -4.10 -16.74 3.26
CA GLU A 232 -4.42 -17.86 2.38
C GLU A 232 -5.50 -18.77 3.00
N GLY A 233 -6.45 -19.24 2.19
CA GLY A 233 -7.54 -20.12 2.61
C GLY A 233 -8.71 -19.42 3.32
N GLU A 234 -8.59 -18.13 3.65
CA GLU A 234 -9.65 -17.38 4.32
C GLU A 234 -10.63 -16.72 3.35
N SER A 235 -11.88 -16.52 3.80
CA SER A 235 -12.90 -15.79 3.06
C SER A 235 -13.40 -14.62 3.89
N ILE A 236 -13.52 -13.44 3.26
CA ILE A 236 -14.08 -12.27 3.92
C ILE A 236 -15.61 -12.45 4.07
N LEU A 237 -16.09 -12.42 5.31
CA LEU A 237 -17.52 -12.56 5.67
C LEU A 237 -18.36 -11.51 4.93
N LYS A 238 -19.22 -11.91 3.99
CA LYS A 238 -20.15 -11.00 3.32
C LYS A 238 -21.21 -10.50 4.30
N GLN A 239 -20.93 -9.40 5.01
CA GLN A 239 -21.98 -8.64 5.70
C GLN A 239 -22.75 -7.84 4.66
N GLU A 240 -23.75 -8.47 4.05
CA GLU A 240 -24.79 -7.75 3.30
C GLU A 240 -25.87 -7.28 4.25
N TYR A 241 -25.62 -6.15 4.93
CA TYR A 241 -26.70 -5.27 5.37
C TYR A 241 -26.78 -4.11 4.39
N ALA A 242 -27.19 -4.39 3.16
CA ALA A 242 -27.65 -3.34 2.28
C ALA A 242 -29.03 -2.89 2.77
N MET A 243 -29.07 -1.91 3.68
CA MET A 243 -30.25 -1.06 3.74
C MET A 243 -30.41 -0.47 2.33
N ARG A 244 -31.46 -0.90 1.61
CA ARG A 244 -31.86 -0.28 0.35
C ARG A 244 -32.26 1.15 0.65
N SER A 245 -31.29 2.06 0.66
CA SER A 245 -31.56 3.48 0.60
C SER A 245 -31.71 3.86 -0.87
N ASN A 246 -32.77 4.60 -1.22
CA ASN A 246 -32.97 5.18 -2.56
C ASN A 246 -31.96 6.30 -2.88
N ILE A 247 -30.80 6.28 -2.24
CA ILE A 247 -29.75 7.30 -2.37
C ILE A 247 -28.88 6.90 -3.56
N LYS A 248 -28.93 7.68 -4.64
CA LYS A 248 -28.02 7.54 -5.80
C LYS A 248 -26.57 7.59 -5.30
N ARG A 249 -25.79 6.51 -5.42
CA ARG A 249 -24.36 6.53 -5.06
C ARG A 249 -23.51 6.74 -6.31
N ASN A 250 -22.45 7.52 -6.19
CA ASN A 250 -21.45 7.62 -7.25
C ASN A 250 -20.41 6.51 -7.04
N ASN A 251 -20.12 5.75 -8.10
CA ASN A 251 -19.05 4.77 -8.07
C ASN A 251 -17.70 5.47 -7.96
N LEU A 252 -16.84 4.96 -7.10
CA LEU A 252 -15.44 5.37 -7.06
C LEU A 252 -14.71 4.83 -8.29
N PRO A 253 -13.82 5.61 -8.91
CA PRO A 253 -13.02 5.12 -10.01
C PRO A 253 -12.03 4.06 -9.50
N ASN A 254 -11.89 2.98 -10.27
CA ASN A 254 -10.79 2.04 -10.12
C ASN A 254 -9.63 2.48 -11.03
N GLN A 255 -8.72 3.29 -10.49
CA GLN A 255 -7.65 3.89 -11.28
C GLN A 255 -6.33 3.94 -10.50
N ILE A 256 -5.23 3.68 -11.21
CA ILE A 256 -3.88 3.91 -10.72
C ILE A 256 -3.18 4.86 -11.69
N ILE A 257 -2.69 5.99 -11.19
CA ILE A 257 -1.90 6.95 -11.97
C ILE A 257 -0.53 7.07 -11.32
N LEU A 258 0.53 6.77 -12.06
CA LEU A 258 1.91 6.84 -11.61
C LEU A 258 2.65 7.93 -12.38
N GLY A 259 2.86 9.09 -11.78
CA GLY A 259 3.46 10.27 -12.39
C GLY A 259 2.46 11.19 -13.10
N ASP A 260 2.92 12.39 -13.48
CA ASP A 260 2.17 13.34 -14.30
C ASP A 260 2.34 13.01 -15.79
N LYS A 261 1.24 13.04 -16.55
CA LYS A 261 1.24 12.83 -18.01
C LYS A 261 2.20 13.78 -18.74
N ASN A 262 2.35 15.01 -18.25
CA ASN A 262 3.16 16.04 -18.90
C ASN A 262 4.56 16.19 -18.30
N GLY A 263 4.89 15.42 -17.25
CA GLY A 263 6.19 15.49 -16.60
C GLY A 263 7.26 14.61 -17.26
N ASP A 264 8.50 14.79 -16.82
CA ASP A 264 9.62 13.93 -17.24
C ASP A 264 9.51 12.56 -16.54
N PRO A 265 9.23 11.45 -17.25
CA PRO A 265 9.08 10.11 -16.66
C PRO A 265 10.31 9.65 -15.86
N LYS A 266 11.48 10.24 -16.11
CA LYS A 266 12.69 9.95 -15.34
C LYS A 266 12.72 10.64 -13.99
N LYS A 267 11.90 11.65 -13.72
CA LYS A 267 11.99 12.52 -12.52
C LYS A 267 10.75 12.48 -11.63
N GLN A 268 9.75 11.69 -11.99
CA GLN A 268 8.45 11.65 -11.33
C GLN A 268 7.92 10.21 -11.26
N GLY A 269 6.85 10.00 -10.47
CA GLY A 269 6.09 8.76 -10.52
C GLY A 269 6.94 7.52 -10.30
N LEU A 270 8.03 7.66 -9.54
CA LEU A 270 9.06 6.64 -9.42
C LEU A 270 8.73 5.73 -8.24
N ILE A 271 8.57 4.44 -8.53
CA ILE A 271 8.45 3.38 -7.54
C ILE A 271 9.71 2.53 -7.63
N SER A 272 10.45 2.45 -6.54
CA SER A 272 11.71 1.72 -6.45
C SER A 272 11.72 0.75 -5.27
N SER A 273 12.05 -0.51 -5.54
CA SER A 273 11.94 -1.60 -4.57
C SER A 273 12.78 -2.80 -4.97
N LYS A 274 12.95 -3.78 -4.06
CA LYS A 274 13.42 -5.11 -4.44
C LYS A 274 12.47 -5.78 -5.43
N ASN A 275 11.19 -5.92 -5.10
CA ASN A 275 10.18 -6.47 -6.01
C ASN A 275 8.95 -5.57 -6.05
N ILE A 276 8.40 -5.37 -7.24
CA ILE A 276 7.15 -4.62 -7.41
C ILE A 276 6.08 -5.58 -7.91
N ILE A 277 5.01 -5.74 -7.15
CA ILE A 277 3.85 -6.57 -7.51
C ILE A 277 2.62 -5.68 -7.62
N ILE A 278 1.94 -5.70 -8.77
CA ILE A 278 0.66 -5.00 -8.96
C ILE A 278 -0.43 -6.04 -9.23
N ASN A 279 -1.41 -6.12 -8.32
CA ASN A 279 -2.59 -6.95 -8.43
C ASN A 279 -3.80 -6.06 -8.69
N ALA A 280 -4.28 -6.03 -9.94
CA ALA A 280 -5.35 -5.14 -10.34
C ALA A 280 -6.51 -5.92 -10.99
N SER A 281 -7.73 -5.51 -10.66
CA SER A 281 -8.95 -6.14 -11.16
C SER A 281 -9.98 -5.07 -11.54
N ASP A 282 -10.47 -5.03 -12.78
CA ASP A 282 -11.42 -3.98 -13.21
C ASP A 282 -10.89 -2.56 -12.98
N THR A 283 -9.59 -2.36 -13.25
CA THR A 283 -8.84 -1.12 -13.02
C THR A 283 -8.27 -0.57 -14.32
N THR A 284 -8.11 0.76 -14.42
CA THR A 284 -7.28 1.39 -15.46
C THR A 284 -6.01 1.94 -14.86
N ILE A 285 -4.85 1.56 -15.41
CA ILE A 285 -3.53 1.96 -14.91
C ILE A 285 -2.84 2.83 -15.96
N TYR A 286 -2.27 3.95 -15.52
CA TYR A 286 -1.41 4.81 -16.32
C TYR A 286 -0.05 4.93 -15.65
N ASN A 287 1.00 4.45 -16.33
CA ASN A 287 2.37 4.64 -15.90
C ASN A 287 3.03 5.74 -16.74
N TYR A 288 3.11 6.96 -16.18
CA TYR A 288 3.84 8.11 -16.73
C TYR A 288 5.20 8.34 -16.04
N GLY A 289 5.55 7.52 -15.05
CA GLY A 289 6.79 7.60 -14.28
C GLY A 289 7.71 6.42 -14.57
N SER A 290 8.18 5.77 -13.52
CA SER A 290 9.14 4.67 -13.62
C SER A 290 8.88 3.62 -12.55
N LEU A 291 8.79 2.35 -12.96
CA LEU A 291 8.78 1.20 -12.06
C LEU A 291 10.17 0.55 -12.11
N GLU A 292 10.89 0.56 -10.99
CA GLU A 292 12.30 0.17 -10.92
C GLU A 292 12.52 -0.91 -9.86
N SER A 293 12.93 -2.09 -10.32
CA SER A 293 13.28 -3.20 -9.43
C SER A 293 14.79 -3.40 -9.35
N SER A 294 15.34 -3.43 -8.13
CA SER A 294 16.74 -3.78 -7.88
C SER A 294 17.01 -5.29 -7.82
N ASN A 295 15.96 -6.14 -7.74
CA ASN A 295 16.15 -7.58 -7.62
C ASN A 295 16.64 -8.22 -8.94
N ARG A 296 17.50 -9.24 -8.79
CA ARG A 296 18.06 -10.04 -9.87
C ARG A 296 17.22 -11.29 -10.23
N SER A 297 16.07 -11.48 -9.59
CA SER A 297 15.12 -12.58 -9.83
C SER A 297 14.37 -12.46 -11.18
N LYS A 298 13.68 -13.53 -11.57
CA LYS A 298 12.85 -13.60 -12.78
C LYS A 298 11.54 -12.80 -12.67
N ASN A 299 11.00 -12.62 -11.46
CA ASN A 299 9.73 -11.94 -11.19
C ASN A 299 9.96 -10.65 -10.41
N ALA A 300 10.97 -9.88 -10.82
CA ALA A 300 11.38 -8.66 -10.12
C ALA A 300 10.29 -7.56 -10.23
N ILE A 301 9.61 -7.51 -11.37
CA ILE A 301 8.32 -6.81 -11.52
C ILE A 301 7.27 -7.81 -11.99
N GLN A 302 6.16 -7.87 -11.25
CA GLN A 302 5.03 -8.74 -11.54
C GLN A 302 3.75 -7.91 -11.68
N LEU A 303 3.08 -8.03 -12.82
CA LEU A 303 1.83 -7.35 -13.12
C LEU A 303 0.73 -8.40 -13.32
N ASN A 304 -0.14 -8.57 -12.33
CA ASN A 304 -1.27 -9.49 -12.33
C ASN A 304 -2.55 -8.70 -12.61
N LEU A 305 -3.01 -8.73 -13.86
CA LEU A 305 -4.04 -7.87 -14.39
C LEU A 305 -5.26 -8.72 -14.79
N ASN A 306 -6.41 -8.43 -14.18
CA ASN A 306 -7.67 -9.11 -14.46
C ASN A 306 -8.71 -8.07 -14.89
N LYS A 307 -9.31 -8.20 -16.08
CA LYS A 307 -10.22 -7.19 -16.65
C LYS A 307 -9.66 -5.77 -16.54
N THR A 308 -8.35 -5.62 -16.76
CA THR A 308 -7.60 -4.41 -16.42
C THR A 308 -6.89 -3.89 -17.65
N THR A 309 -6.89 -2.56 -17.82
CA THR A 309 -6.13 -1.89 -18.87
C THR A 309 -4.90 -1.22 -18.27
N PHE A 310 -3.71 -1.55 -18.76
CA PHE A 310 -2.44 -0.93 -18.34
C PHE A 310 -1.85 -0.14 -19.51
N ASN A 311 -1.67 1.17 -19.33
CA ASN A 311 -1.08 2.07 -20.32
C ASN A 311 0.31 2.48 -19.83
N ASN A 312 1.35 1.88 -20.41
CA ASN A 312 2.72 2.24 -20.13
C ASN A 312 3.19 3.36 -21.06
N HIS A 313 3.37 4.56 -20.50
CA HIS A 313 3.97 5.71 -21.18
C HIS A 313 5.40 6.00 -20.71
N GLY A 314 5.78 5.51 -19.54
CA GLY A 314 7.09 5.71 -18.93
C GLY A 314 7.95 4.44 -18.95
N TYR A 315 8.62 4.17 -17.83
CA TYR A 315 9.61 3.10 -17.73
C TYR A 315 9.13 1.94 -16.86
N ILE A 316 9.45 0.72 -17.29
CA ILE A 316 9.39 -0.51 -16.48
C ILE A 316 10.75 -1.18 -16.58
N LEU A 317 11.54 -1.07 -15.52
CA LEU A 317 12.95 -1.47 -15.50
C LEU A 317 13.19 -2.54 -14.46
N ALA A 318 13.53 -3.73 -14.93
CA ALA A 318 13.81 -4.89 -14.10
C ALA A 318 14.73 -5.86 -14.81
N ARG A 319 15.47 -6.68 -14.03
CA ARG A 319 16.20 -7.80 -14.62
C ARG A 319 15.27 -8.89 -15.16
N GLY A 320 14.12 -9.09 -14.51
CA GLY A 320 13.09 -10.03 -14.94
C GLY A 320 11.68 -9.50 -14.69
N GLY A 321 10.79 -9.71 -15.67
CA GLY A 321 9.39 -9.30 -15.61
C GLY A 321 8.44 -10.48 -15.79
N TYR A 322 7.29 -10.42 -15.12
CA TYR A 322 6.16 -11.33 -15.27
C TYR A 322 4.89 -10.53 -15.53
N LEU A 323 4.22 -10.80 -16.64
CA LEU A 323 2.96 -10.16 -17.01
C LEU A 323 1.89 -11.24 -17.14
N ASP A 324 0.88 -11.15 -16.28
CA ASP A 324 -0.30 -12.02 -16.27
C ASP A 324 -1.53 -11.19 -16.64
N LEU A 325 -2.12 -11.49 -17.80
CA LEU A 325 -3.26 -10.81 -18.38
C LEU A 325 -4.44 -11.78 -18.48
N GLN A 326 -5.46 -11.54 -17.67
CA GLN A 326 -6.64 -12.39 -17.57
C GLN A 326 -7.92 -11.61 -17.87
N ASN A 327 -8.94 -12.29 -18.41
CA ASN A 327 -10.31 -11.80 -18.58
C ASN A 327 -10.41 -10.44 -19.27
N LYS A 328 -10.07 -10.34 -20.56
CA LYS A 328 -10.10 -9.08 -21.33
C LYS A 328 -9.20 -7.99 -20.75
N SER A 329 -7.99 -8.38 -20.33
CA SER A 329 -6.97 -7.42 -19.92
C SER A 329 -6.15 -6.95 -21.12
N PHE A 330 -5.79 -5.68 -21.10
CA PHE A 330 -5.04 -5.06 -22.19
C PHE A 330 -3.80 -4.36 -21.63
N PHE A 331 -2.64 -4.74 -22.12
CA PHE A 331 -1.39 -4.05 -21.82
C PHE A 331 -0.94 -3.27 -23.05
N TYR A 332 -0.95 -1.95 -22.96
CA TYR A 332 -0.47 -1.05 -23.99
C TYR A 332 0.91 -0.51 -23.59
N ASN A 333 1.95 -0.94 -24.30
CA ASN A 333 3.22 -0.22 -24.27
C ASN A 333 3.17 0.88 -25.33
N MET A 334 2.94 2.10 -24.89
CA MET A 334 2.76 3.26 -25.78
C MET A 334 4.08 3.64 -26.45
N GLU A 335 4.05 4.49 -27.47
CA GLU A 335 5.26 4.91 -28.21
C GLU A 335 6.38 5.46 -27.31
N SER A 336 6.00 6.20 -26.27
CA SER A 336 6.92 6.74 -25.25
C SER A 336 7.36 5.70 -24.20
N GLY A 337 6.66 4.57 -24.12
CA GLY A 337 6.86 3.53 -23.13
C GLY A 337 8.10 2.68 -23.40
N THR A 338 8.84 2.37 -22.33
CA THR A 338 10.04 1.53 -22.39
C THR A 338 10.01 0.44 -21.34
N ILE A 339 10.19 -0.81 -21.76
CA ILE A 339 10.40 -1.97 -20.90
C ILE A 339 11.82 -2.48 -21.11
N GLY A 340 12.58 -2.67 -20.03
CA GLY A 340 13.97 -3.10 -20.10
C GLY A 340 14.58 -3.32 -18.73
N MET A 341 15.89 -3.10 -18.61
CA MET A 341 16.63 -3.23 -17.36
C MET A 341 17.56 -2.02 -17.16
N GLN A 342 17.77 -1.59 -15.91
CA GLN A 342 18.79 -0.58 -15.61
C GLN A 342 20.20 -1.13 -15.93
N TYR A 343 21.06 -0.30 -16.51
CA TYR A 343 22.39 -0.72 -16.97
C TYR A 343 23.27 -1.32 -15.88
N TRP A 344 23.23 -0.77 -14.68
CA TRP A 344 24.06 -1.20 -13.56
C TRP A 344 23.70 -2.62 -13.05
N LEU A 345 22.48 -3.12 -13.30
CA LEU A 345 22.12 -4.52 -13.03
C LEU A 345 22.86 -5.52 -13.95
N ASN A 346 23.49 -5.04 -15.02
CA ASN A 346 24.27 -5.85 -15.97
C ASN A 346 25.77 -5.89 -15.66
N THR A 347 26.32 -4.92 -14.91
CA THR A 347 27.78 -4.73 -14.81
C THR A 347 28.46 -5.67 -13.82
N GLY A 348 27.71 -6.50 -13.07
CA GLY A 348 28.27 -7.51 -12.15
C GLY A 348 29.06 -6.97 -10.96
N LYS A 349 29.41 -5.67 -10.96
CA LYS A 349 30.12 -4.99 -9.89
C LYS A 349 29.16 -4.69 -8.75
N ASN A 350 29.29 -5.42 -7.65
CA ASN A 350 28.86 -4.97 -6.33
C ASN A 350 29.76 -3.80 -5.90
N ASN A 351 29.73 -2.68 -6.64
CA ASN A 351 30.25 -1.45 -6.07
C ASN A 351 29.27 -1.07 -4.98
N ASN A 352 29.67 -1.24 -3.72
CA ASN A 352 28.87 -0.95 -2.52
C ASN A 352 28.32 0.49 -2.47
N ASN A 353 28.69 1.34 -3.43
CA ASN A 353 28.17 2.71 -3.61
C ASN A 353 26.91 2.78 -4.50
N TYR A 354 26.55 1.71 -5.21
CA TYR A 354 25.39 1.65 -6.13
C TYR A 354 24.45 0.45 -5.84
N SER A 355 24.74 -0.34 -4.80
CA SER A 355 24.28 -1.74 -4.72
C SER A 355 23.08 -2.04 -3.82
N GLU A 356 22.38 -1.06 -3.25
CA GLU A 356 21.15 -1.39 -2.50
C GLU A 356 19.88 -0.87 -3.17
N THR A 357 19.90 0.32 -3.73
CA THR A 357 18.85 0.84 -4.61
C THR A 357 19.46 2.09 -5.24
N TYR A 358 20.22 1.98 -6.33
CA TYR A 358 20.72 3.21 -6.97
C TYR A 358 19.55 3.89 -7.68
N ILE A 359 18.98 4.86 -6.99
CA ILE A 359 17.85 5.66 -7.46
C ILE A 359 18.41 6.85 -8.24
N GLY A 360 19.59 6.85 -8.89
CA GLY A 360 20.05 8.04 -9.63
C GLY A 360 19.27 8.32 -10.93
N LEU A 361 19.31 9.56 -11.45
CA LEU A 361 18.76 9.93 -12.77
C LEU A 361 19.24 8.96 -13.86
N ILE A 362 18.33 8.23 -14.53
CA ILE A 362 18.65 7.28 -15.61
C ILE A 362 19.33 8.03 -16.78
N PRO A 363 20.67 7.90 -16.99
CA PRO A 363 21.35 8.58 -18.09
C PRO A 363 20.85 8.08 -19.45
N LYS A 364 20.94 8.91 -20.50
CA LYS A 364 20.33 8.68 -21.83
C LYS A 364 20.63 7.31 -22.49
N ASN A 365 21.73 6.63 -22.15
CA ASN A 365 22.16 5.34 -22.74
C ASN A 365 22.25 4.17 -21.73
N THR A 366 21.36 4.11 -20.73
CA THR A 366 21.49 3.14 -19.60
C THR A 366 20.37 2.11 -19.49
N ILE A 367 19.62 1.86 -20.57
CA ILE A 367 18.63 0.79 -20.58
C ILE A 367 19.25 -0.42 -21.29
N SER A 368 19.58 -1.42 -20.48
CA SER A 368 20.05 -2.73 -20.94
C SER A 368 18.87 -3.65 -21.24
N GLN A 369 19.15 -4.77 -21.92
CA GLN A 369 18.15 -5.79 -22.17
C GLN A 369 17.73 -6.48 -20.87
N MET A 370 16.42 -6.56 -20.62
CA MET A 370 15.85 -7.41 -19.57
C MET A 370 16.20 -8.86 -19.84
N LYS A 371 16.67 -9.61 -18.83
CA LYS A 371 17.13 -11.00 -19.04
C LYS A 371 16.01 -11.95 -19.39
N ASN A 372 14.83 -11.77 -18.78
CA ASN A 372 13.67 -12.60 -19.06
C ASN A 372 12.38 -11.79 -18.88
N LEU A 373 11.51 -11.81 -19.88
CA LEU A 373 10.12 -11.38 -19.78
C LEU A 373 9.24 -12.62 -19.93
N THR A 374 8.37 -12.88 -18.95
CA THR A 374 7.42 -14.00 -18.98
C THR A 374 6.01 -13.45 -19.15
N LEU A 375 5.27 -14.01 -20.08
CA LEU A 375 3.91 -13.64 -20.44
C LEU A 375 2.97 -14.83 -20.19
N ASP A 376 1.89 -14.57 -19.45
CA ASP A 376 0.74 -15.45 -19.31
C ASP A 376 -0.49 -14.63 -19.73
N ILE A 377 -1.05 -14.91 -20.90
CA ILE A 377 -2.08 -14.05 -21.52
C ILE A 377 -3.24 -14.94 -21.93
N SER A 378 -4.42 -14.68 -21.37
CA SER A 378 -5.67 -15.36 -21.75
C SER A 378 -6.04 -15.06 -23.20
N GLU A 379 -6.85 -15.94 -23.82
CA GLU A 379 -7.24 -15.82 -25.24
C GLU A 379 -7.93 -14.48 -25.59
N ASP A 380 -8.62 -13.89 -24.61
CA ASP A 380 -9.36 -12.63 -24.75
C ASP A 380 -8.56 -11.39 -24.31
N SER A 381 -7.32 -11.57 -23.87
CA SER A 381 -6.41 -10.52 -23.43
C SER A 381 -5.34 -10.22 -24.47
N LYS A 382 -4.74 -9.02 -24.43
CA LYS A 382 -3.71 -8.63 -25.40
C LYS A 382 -2.57 -7.81 -24.79
N LEU A 383 -1.35 -8.06 -25.27
CA LEU A 383 -0.22 -7.13 -25.19
C LEU A 383 -0.06 -6.43 -26.54
N ILE A 384 -0.08 -5.10 -26.52
CA ILE A 384 0.05 -4.25 -27.72
C ILE A 384 1.26 -3.34 -27.51
N ASN A 385 2.29 -3.55 -28.31
CA ASN A 385 3.53 -2.78 -28.25
C ASN A 385 3.63 -1.79 -29.41
N ASN A 386 3.68 -0.51 -29.06
CA ASN A 386 4.08 0.62 -29.91
C ASN A 386 5.41 1.25 -29.45
N GLY A 387 5.87 0.95 -28.23
CA GLY A 387 7.08 1.50 -27.62
C GLY A 387 8.32 0.62 -27.79
N VAL A 388 9.22 0.66 -26.79
CA VAL A 388 10.41 -0.22 -26.69
C VAL A 388 10.12 -1.36 -25.72
N ILE A 389 10.36 -2.60 -26.12
CA ILE A 389 10.50 -3.75 -25.21
C ILE A 389 11.85 -4.42 -25.50
N ASN A 390 12.81 -4.18 -24.62
CA ASN A 390 14.17 -4.68 -24.78
C ASN A 390 14.41 -5.86 -23.84
N THR A 391 14.30 -7.09 -24.35
CA THR A 391 14.54 -8.32 -23.58
C THR A 391 15.39 -9.34 -24.34
N GLU A 392 16.24 -10.08 -23.62
CA GLU A 392 17.02 -11.20 -24.17
C GLU A 392 16.16 -12.44 -24.41
N ARG A 393 15.14 -12.68 -23.57
CA ARG A 393 14.30 -13.88 -23.64
C ARG A 393 12.86 -13.54 -23.33
N LEU A 394 11.98 -13.88 -24.27
CA LEU A 394 10.54 -13.83 -24.08
C LEU A 394 10.01 -15.25 -23.86
N TYR A 395 9.38 -15.49 -22.72
CA TYR A 395 8.67 -16.73 -22.44
C TYR A 395 7.17 -16.46 -22.52
N THR A 396 6.44 -17.30 -23.23
CA THR A 396 4.97 -17.27 -23.24
C THR A 396 4.45 -18.70 -23.07
N ARG A 397 3.31 -18.84 -22.39
CA ARG A 397 2.55 -20.10 -22.34
C ARG A 397 1.68 -20.29 -23.58
N ASP A 398 1.35 -19.19 -24.28
CA ASP A 398 0.58 -19.24 -25.52
C ASP A 398 1.46 -19.72 -26.69
N LYS A 399 1.05 -20.82 -27.32
CA LYS A 399 1.75 -21.41 -28.47
C LYS A 399 1.52 -20.63 -29.76
N ASN A 400 0.45 -19.84 -29.86
CA ASN A 400 -0.01 -19.20 -31.09
C ASN A 400 0.30 -17.69 -31.16
N MET A 401 0.76 -17.06 -30.07
CA MET A 401 1.18 -15.64 -29.98
C MET A 401 0.22 -14.59 -30.56
N ASN A 402 -1.03 -14.95 -30.88
CA ASN A 402 -2.02 -14.04 -31.50
C ASN A 402 -2.45 -12.90 -30.57
N ASN A 403 -2.23 -13.07 -29.28
CA ASN A 403 -2.48 -12.09 -28.22
C ASN A 403 -1.32 -11.09 -28.02
N ILE A 404 -0.21 -11.24 -28.76
CA ILE A 404 0.92 -10.32 -28.74
C ILE A 404 0.97 -9.59 -30.07
N GLN A 405 0.56 -8.32 -30.06
CA GLN A 405 0.71 -7.43 -31.19
C GLN A 405 1.95 -6.55 -30.98
N ASN A 406 2.92 -6.69 -31.87
CA ASN A 406 4.13 -5.86 -31.84
C ASN A 406 4.24 -5.05 -33.13
N ASN A 407 4.08 -3.73 -33.02
CA ASN A 407 4.12 -2.81 -34.15
C ASN A 407 5.55 -2.25 -34.41
N ARG A 408 6.56 -2.70 -33.66
CA ARG A 408 7.97 -2.30 -33.82
C ARG A 408 8.91 -3.49 -34.03
N GLU A 409 9.89 -3.33 -34.92
CA GLU A 409 10.82 -4.42 -35.29
C GLU A 409 11.91 -4.72 -34.23
N ASP A 410 12.00 -3.94 -33.14
CA ASP A 410 13.08 -4.01 -32.15
C ASP A 410 12.96 -5.17 -31.14
N ILE A 411 11.80 -5.83 -31.06
CA ILE A 411 11.61 -7.01 -30.21
C ILE A 411 12.09 -8.29 -30.94
N LYS A 412 13.24 -8.81 -30.55
CA LYS A 412 13.63 -10.19 -30.90
C LYS A 412 12.85 -11.18 -30.03
N ILE A 413 11.72 -11.66 -30.55
CA ILE A 413 10.92 -12.70 -29.89
C ILE A 413 11.62 -14.06 -30.06
N TYR A 414 12.38 -14.48 -29.04
CA TYR A 414 12.96 -15.82 -29.00
C TYR A 414 11.97 -16.81 -28.39
N THR A 415 11.15 -17.47 -29.22
CA THR A 415 10.31 -18.60 -28.79
C THR A 415 11.18 -19.81 -28.51
N LYS A 416 11.64 -19.99 -27.26
CA LYS A 416 12.11 -21.31 -26.81
C LYS A 416 10.87 -22.13 -26.43
N LEU A 417 10.24 -22.75 -27.44
CA LEU A 417 9.19 -23.75 -27.26
C LEU A 417 9.75 -24.87 -26.36
N ARG A 418 9.45 -24.83 -25.06
CA ARG A 418 9.57 -26.03 -24.24
C ARG A 418 8.46 -26.96 -24.70
N LYS A 419 8.82 -27.90 -25.58
CA LYS A 419 8.09 -29.17 -25.69
C LYS A 419 7.97 -29.73 -24.28
N ILE A 420 6.81 -29.61 -23.67
CA ILE A 420 6.43 -30.51 -22.59
C ILE A 420 6.21 -31.86 -23.30
N LYS A 421 7.03 -32.83 -22.91
CA LYS A 421 6.88 -34.23 -23.34
C LYS A 421 5.68 -34.83 -22.64
#